data_AF-A0A4P6YTT8-F1
#
_entry.id   AF-A0A4P6YTT8-F1
#
_cell.length_a   1.000
_cell.length_b   1.000
_cell.length_c   1.000
_cell.angle_alpha   90.00
_cell.angle_beta   90.00
_cell.angle_gamma   90.00
#
_symmetry.space_group_name_H-M   'P 1'
#
loop_
_entity.id
_entity.type
_entity.pdbx_description
1 polymer ?
#
loop_
_entity_poly.entity_id
_entity_poly.type
_entity_poly.pdbx_seq_one_letter_code
_entity_poly.pdbx_strand_id
1 'polypeptide(L)'
;MKVIVIGSTFAGTYAVQELLSMHPDAEVTIYEKEATMSFVSSGIALYLNGEVNELDNLYEVKPKSLFDLGVDIHLNTNVTNIDPTTKTIRARSLETGEEIEDSYDKLLFTPGSFPIMPPIRGIENEKVMLARNAYDAKMLSEASNSAKSLIVVGAGYIGVEIAEAFNKKGSEVTIIQGSGRVLRKYHDELYSNEIITDFEHNGVKVILSEIVEGFKDTDDGRLQVTTNKGTYVADRAIVSVGSRASSQLLRGKVELGRNGEVLVDKYMRTSNPDIMAAGDVATSFNNPANKDVYIPLGSTAVRQGTIMGMNVYEPIVKYTGTQASSGIKIYDVSTVTTGLTMAAARKNGLNADDITVQSTHRIVDKDWQKLDEAATLTVVYDKDSNYILGAQMRSRADISQTINTISIAIQKKLTIQELAVVDQVSQSTDQSFNLLNLAGKFAANKIRKNTMKKR
;
A
#
# COMPACT_ATOMS: atom_id res chain seq x y z
N MET A 1 33.31 6.36 0.82
CA MET A 1 32.36 7.15 0.01
C MET A 1 31.37 7.75 0.98
N LYS A 2 31.04 9.04 0.84
CA LYS A 2 30.07 9.72 1.70
C LYS A 2 28.66 9.62 1.14
N VAL A 3 27.75 9.03 1.89
CA VAL A 3 26.37 8.77 1.49
C VAL A 3 25.42 9.48 2.44
N ILE A 4 24.61 10.38 1.91
CA ILE A 4 23.51 11.00 2.66
C ILE A 4 22.20 10.28 2.35
N VAL A 5 21.42 10.00 3.38
CA VAL A 5 20.06 9.43 3.27
C VAL A 5 19.05 10.41 3.83
N ILE A 6 18.01 10.73 3.05
CA ILE A 6 16.93 11.64 3.45
C ILE A 6 15.65 10.83 3.68
N GLY A 7 15.24 10.71 4.94
CA GLY A 7 14.10 9.91 5.40
C GLY A 7 14.44 8.44 5.56
N SER A 8 14.12 7.85 6.71
CA SER A 8 14.50 6.47 7.06
C SER A 8 13.37 5.70 7.72
N THR A 9 12.18 5.66 7.12
CA THR A 9 11.13 4.72 7.56
C THR A 9 11.44 3.29 7.07
N PHE A 10 11.10 2.94 5.83
CA PHE A 10 11.40 1.62 5.27
C PHE A 10 12.53 1.68 4.25
N ALA A 11 12.32 2.38 3.14
CA ALA A 11 13.26 2.38 2.03
C ALA A 11 14.67 2.86 2.43
N GLY A 12 14.78 3.92 3.23
CA GLY A 12 16.06 4.41 3.75
C GLY A 12 16.75 3.40 4.66
N THR A 13 16.02 2.86 5.64
CA THR A 13 16.53 1.85 6.59
C THR A 13 17.08 0.62 5.88
N TYR A 14 16.31 0.05 4.96
CA TYR A 14 16.73 -1.13 4.20
C TYR A 14 17.88 -0.82 3.23
N ALA A 15 17.94 0.39 2.67
CA ALA A 15 19.06 0.80 1.83
C ALA A 15 20.37 0.92 2.61
N VAL A 16 20.34 1.48 3.82
CA VAL A 16 21.52 1.63 4.69
C VAL A 16 22.01 0.27 5.17
N GLN A 17 21.12 -0.61 5.63
CA GLN A 17 21.48 -1.96 6.05
C GLN A 17 22.15 -2.75 4.92
N GLU A 18 21.59 -2.68 3.70
CA GLU A 18 22.14 -3.38 2.56
C GLU A 18 23.46 -2.76 2.08
N LEU A 19 23.55 -1.42 2.06
CA LEU A 19 24.80 -0.72 1.73
C LEU A 19 25.93 -1.12 2.67
N LEU A 20 25.71 -1.09 3.99
CA LEU A 20 26.75 -1.39 4.97
C LEU A 20 27.10 -2.88 5.04
N SER A 21 26.20 -3.78 4.62
CA SER A 21 26.53 -5.20 4.51
C SER A 21 27.54 -5.48 3.39
N MET A 22 27.47 -4.69 2.31
CA MET A 22 28.35 -4.82 1.13
C MET A 22 29.58 -3.92 1.20
N HIS A 23 29.44 -2.73 1.81
CA HIS A 23 30.46 -1.69 1.90
C HIS A 23 30.52 -1.13 3.33
N PRO A 24 31.14 -1.87 4.28
CA PRO A 24 31.23 -1.45 5.68
C PRO A 24 32.05 -0.17 5.90
N ASP A 25 32.82 0.26 4.90
CA ASP A 25 33.63 1.48 4.88
C ASP A 25 32.88 2.72 4.37
N ALA A 26 31.60 2.59 4.00
CA ALA A 26 30.78 3.73 3.59
C ALA A 26 30.50 4.66 4.78
N GLU A 27 30.69 5.96 4.58
CA GLU A 27 30.35 6.99 5.57
C GLU A 27 28.89 7.39 5.35
N VAL A 28 27.99 6.95 6.24
CA VAL A 28 26.54 7.14 6.06
C VAL A 28 25.99 8.13 7.08
N THR A 29 25.30 9.15 6.58
CA THR A 29 24.55 10.10 7.40
C THR A 29 23.05 10.05 7.05
N ILE A 30 22.19 9.83 8.05
CA ILE A 30 20.73 9.83 7.91
C ILE A 30 20.17 11.13 8.46
N TYR A 31 19.33 11.81 7.68
CA TYR A 31 18.47 12.90 8.14
C TYR A 31 17.02 12.43 8.14
N GLU A 32 16.42 12.35 9.33
CA GLU A 32 15.01 12.01 9.53
C GLU A 32 14.30 13.18 10.21
N LYS A 33 13.18 13.59 9.63
CA LYS A 33 12.39 14.72 10.10
C LYS A 33 11.68 14.39 11.41
N GLU A 34 11.28 13.13 11.57
CA GLU A 34 10.56 12.67 12.75
C GLU A 34 11.52 12.34 13.91
N ALA A 35 10.98 12.27 15.13
CA ALA A 35 11.74 11.89 16.33
C ALA A 35 12.10 10.39 16.38
N THR A 36 11.61 9.60 15.42
CA THR A 36 11.76 8.15 15.34
C THR A 36 11.89 7.73 13.88
N MET A 37 12.25 6.47 13.64
CA MET A 37 12.43 5.90 12.32
C MET A 37 11.79 4.51 12.25
N SER A 38 11.55 3.98 11.05
CA SER A 38 11.02 2.61 10.86
C SER A 38 9.68 2.28 11.52
N PHE A 39 8.77 3.26 11.62
CA PHE A 39 7.39 3.02 12.07
C PHE A 39 6.56 2.30 11.00
N VAL A 40 5.85 1.24 11.41
CA VAL A 40 5.01 0.41 10.56
C VAL A 40 3.57 0.94 10.55
N SER A 41 3.29 1.87 9.63
CA SER A 41 1.96 2.50 9.49
C SER A 41 0.82 1.52 9.21
N SER A 42 1.08 0.39 8.55
CA SER A 42 0.07 -0.66 8.35
C SER A 42 -0.36 -1.34 9.66
N GLY A 43 0.44 -1.21 10.72
CA GLY A 43 0.12 -1.72 12.05
C GLY A 43 -0.84 -0.83 12.86
N ILE A 44 -1.20 0.37 12.37
CA ILE A 44 -2.11 1.28 13.10
C ILE A 44 -3.45 0.59 13.36
N ALA A 45 -4.05 -0.04 12.36
CA ALA A 45 -5.33 -0.74 12.53
C ALA A 45 -5.23 -1.91 13.52
N LEU A 46 -4.12 -2.66 13.48
CA LEU A 46 -3.85 -3.75 14.43
C LEU A 46 -3.71 -3.22 15.86
N TYR A 47 -3.04 -2.07 16.05
CA TYR A 47 -2.95 -1.38 17.34
C TYR A 47 -4.32 -0.92 17.84
N LEU A 48 -5.15 -0.34 16.97
CA LEU A 48 -6.51 0.06 17.33
C LEU A 48 -7.38 -1.13 17.73
N ASN A 49 -7.23 -2.27 17.05
CA ASN A 49 -7.95 -3.51 17.36
C ASN A 49 -7.41 -4.25 18.60
N GLY A 50 -6.30 -3.81 19.19
CA GLY A 50 -5.67 -4.50 20.33
C GLY A 50 -4.92 -5.78 19.94
N GLU A 51 -4.65 -6.00 18.65
CA GLU A 51 -3.81 -7.10 18.17
C GLU A 51 -2.32 -6.81 18.42
N VAL A 52 -1.95 -5.52 18.43
CA VAL A 52 -0.65 -5.03 18.89
C VAL A 52 -0.88 -4.17 20.13
N ASN A 53 -0.31 -4.57 21.27
CA ASN A 53 -0.60 -3.92 22.55
C ASN A 53 0.18 -2.62 22.79
N GLU A 54 1.36 -2.49 22.19
CA GLU A 54 2.27 -1.35 22.41
C GLU A 54 2.73 -0.77 21.07
N LEU A 55 2.69 0.56 20.95
CA LEU A 55 3.18 1.25 19.74
C LEU A 55 4.66 0.97 19.47
N ASP A 56 5.44 0.71 20.51
CA ASP A 56 6.87 0.37 20.41
C ASP A 56 7.11 -0.92 19.60
N ASN A 57 6.13 -1.82 19.54
CA ASN A 57 6.19 -3.03 18.72
C ASN A 57 5.92 -2.76 17.23
N LEU A 58 5.51 -1.55 16.87
CA LEU A 58 5.36 -1.10 15.47
C LEU A 58 6.62 -0.41 14.94
N TYR A 59 7.75 -0.49 15.64
CA TYR A 59 9.04 -0.05 15.10
C TYR A 59 9.89 -1.26 14.73
N GLU A 60 10.15 -1.41 13.44
CA GLU A 60 10.87 -2.58 12.91
C GLU A 60 12.37 -2.51 13.21
N VAL A 61 12.97 -1.31 13.09
CA VAL A 61 14.39 -1.07 13.31
C VAL A 61 14.57 0.12 14.23
N LYS A 62 15.32 -0.08 15.32
CA LYS A 62 15.62 0.98 16.29
C LYS A 62 16.82 1.81 15.83
N PRO A 63 16.85 3.15 16.02
CA PRO A 63 18.01 3.97 15.67
C PRO A 63 19.34 3.43 16.19
N LYS A 64 19.34 2.90 17.42
CA LYS A 64 20.53 2.31 18.05
C LYS A 64 21.18 1.23 17.19
N SER A 65 20.42 0.37 16.50
CA SER A 65 21.03 -0.69 15.69
C SER A 65 21.76 -0.17 14.46
N LEU A 66 21.37 0.99 13.92
CA LEU A 66 22.12 1.64 12.83
C LEU A 66 23.30 2.45 13.37
N PHE A 67 23.14 3.09 14.52
CA PHE A 67 24.22 3.78 15.21
C PHE A 67 25.38 2.82 15.58
N ASP A 68 25.06 1.63 16.07
CA ASP A 68 26.04 0.59 16.39
C ASP A 68 26.80 0.08 15.14
N LEU A 69 26.31 0.38 13.93
CA LEU A 69 26.99 0.13 12.64
C LEU A 69 27.81 1.33 12.14
N GLY A 70 27.94 2.40 12.93
CA GLY A 70 28.71 3.60 12.56
C GLY A 70 27.95 4.64 11.73
N VAL A 71 26.62 4.52 11.62
CA VAL A 71 25.78 5.50 10.94
C VAL A 71 25.62 6.75 11.80
N ASP A 72 25.85 7.93 11.22
CA ASP A 72 25.52 9.21 11.83
C ASP A 72 24.03 9.52 11.62
N ILE A 73 23.26 9.72 12.69
CA ILE A 73 21.81 9.80 12.64
C ILE A 73 21.33 11.13 13.23
N HIS A 74 20.71 11.95 12.38
CA HIS A 74 20.10 13.23 12.73
C HIS A 74 18.58 13.08 12.71
N LEU A 75 18.00 12.75 13.87
CA LEU A 75 16.55 12.76 14.10
C LEU A 75 16.05 14.20 14.28
N ASN A 76 14.73 14.41 14.20
CA ASN A 76 14.12 15.74 14.32
C ASN A 76 14.80 16.78 13.42
N THR A 77 15.28 16.38 12.25
CA THR A 77 16.09 17.22 11.37
C THR A 77 15.50 17.25 9.98
N ASN A 78 15.03 18.43 9.57
CA ASN A 78 14.33 18.63 8.31
C ASN A 78 15.29 19.12 7.23
N VAL A 79 15.53 18.32 6.18
CA VAL A 79 16.25 18.79 4.99
C VAL A 79 15.40 19.81 4.25
N THR A 80 15.94 21.01 4.05
CA THR A 80 15.26 22.16 3.45
C THR A 80 15.69 22.42 2.01
N ASN A 81 16.91 22.00 1.63
CA ASN A 81 17.41 22.12 0.26
C ASN A 81 18.37 21.00 -0.12
N ILE A 82 18.43 20.70 -1.42
CA ILE A 82 19.40 19.81 -2.07
C ILE A 82 19.98 20.59 -3.25
N ASP A 83 21.29 20.77 -3.34
CA ASP A 83 21.95 21.34 -4.52
C ASP A 83 22.73 20.23 -5.25
N PRO A 84 22.22 19.72 -6.38
CA PRO A 84 22.89 18.68 -7.14
C PRO A 84 24.16 19.15 -7.85
N THR A 85 24.36 20.46 -8.01
CA THR A 85 25.52 21.05 -8.71
C THR A 85 26.74 21.00 -7.81
N THR A 86 26.58 21.42 -6.56
CA THR A 86 27.63 21.40 -5.53
C THR A 86 27.65 20.11 -4.73
N LYS A 87 26.66 19.22 -4.94
CA LYS A 87 26.43 17.98 -4.18
C LYS A 87 26.35 18.24 -2.68
N THR A 88 25.52 19.21 -2.30
CA THR A 88 25.29 19.58 -0.91
C THR A 88 23.82 19.57 -0.54
N ILE A 89 23.54 19.46 0.75
CA ILE A 89 22.22 19.65 1.32
C ILE A 89 22.25 20.78 2.36
N ARG A 90 21.08 21.34 2.65
CA ARG A 90 20.85 22.12 3.86
C ARG A 90 19.75 21.49 4.68
N ALA A 91 19.96 21.40 5.98
CA ALA A 91 19.01 20.85 6.92
C ALA A 91 18.87 21.74 8.15
N ARG A 92 17.73 21.65 8.83
CA ARG A 92 17.45 22.39 10.05
C ARG A 92 17.02 21.44 11.15
N SER A 93 17.70 21.49 12.30
CA SER A 93 17.22 20.85 13.52
C SER A 93 15.90 21.49 13.95
N LEU A 94 14.86 20.68 14.11
CA LEU A 94 13.54 21.11 14.58
C LEU A 94 13.53 21.35 16.09
N GLU A 95 14.51 20.81 16.83
CA GLU A 95 14.66 21.02 18.27
C GLU A 95 15.39 22.33 18.59
N THR A 96 16.53 22.57 17.92
CA THR A 96 17.41 23.72 18.25
C THR A 96 17.27 24.89 17.26
N GLY A 97 16.72 24.65 16.08
CA GLY A 97 16.67 25.62 14.98
C GLY A 97 18.00 25.81 14.25
N GLU A 98 19.05 25.04 14.62
CA GLU A 98 20.37 25.06 13.99
C GLU A 98 20.31 24.64 12.53
N GLU A 99 21.05 25.35 11.68
CA GLU A 99 21.21 25.05 10.25
C GLU A 99 22.48 24.23 10.04
N ILE A 100 22.36 23.16 9.27
CA ILE A 100 23.42 22.21 8.92
C ILE A 100 23.59 22.26 7.42
N GLU A 101 24.82 22.48 6.95
CA GLU A 101 25.20 22.29 5.55
C GLU A 101 26.11 21.08 5.46
N ASP A 102 25.77 20.14 4.57
CA ASP A 102 26.51 18.89 4.42
C ASP A 102 26.70 18.49 2.95
N SER A 103 27.75 17.72 2.66
CA SER A 103 28.12 17.27 1.30
C SER A 103 27.96 15.77 1.12
N TYR A 104 27.74 15.31 -0.12
CA TYR A 104 27.60 13.89 -0.43
C TYR A 104 28.34 13.49 -1.72
N ASP A 105 28.81 12.24 -1.76
CA ASP A 105 29.17 11.58 -3.02
C ASP A 105 27.91 10.99 -3.68
N LYS A 106 27.05 10.37 -2.85
CA LYS A 106 25.74 9.80 -3.23
C LYS A 106 24.63 10.25 -2.29
N LEU A 107 23.47 10.53 -2.85
CA LEU A 107 22.25 10.90 -2.11
C LEU A 107 21.18 9.82 -2.31
N LEU A 108 20.73 9.21 -1.22
CA LEU A 108 19.61 8.27 -1.21
C LEU A 108 18.36 9.00 -0.72
N PHE A 109 17.43 9.28 -1.63
CA PHE A 109 16.24 10.08 -1.36
C PHE A 109 15.03 9.19 -1.06
N THR A 110 14.67 9.08 0.21
CA THR A 110 13.63 8.18 0.73
C THR A 110 12.62 8.83 1.70
N PRO A 111 12.14 10.08 1.47
CA PRO A 111 11.18 10.75 2.36
C PRO A 111 9.75 10.19 2.27
N GLY A 112 9.54 9.17 1.43
CA GLY A 112 8.25 8.50 1.23
C GLY A 112 7.18 9.42 0.63
N SER A 113 5.97 9.31 1.18
CA SER A 113 4.78 10.05 0.73
C SER A 113 4.16 10.86 1.86
N PHE A 114 3.15 11.69 1.57
CA PHE A 114 2.30 12.37 2.56
C PHE A 114 0.82 12.19 2.23
N PRO A 115 -0.06 12.02 3.23
CA PRO A 115 -1.51 12.05 3.01
C PRO A 115 -1.91 13.26 2.16
N ILE A 116 -2.76 13.02 1.16
CA ILE A 116 -3.33 14.10 0.37
C ILE A 116 -4.29 14.86 1.28
N MET A 117 -4.02 16.16 1.45
CA MET A 117 -4.95 17.10 2.06
C MET A 117 -5.65 17.87 0.93
N PRO A 118 -6.90 17.53 0.58
CA PRO A 118 -7.65 18.32 -0.39
C PRO A 118 -7.77 19.76 0.10
N PRO A 119 -7.80 20.75 -0.80
CA PRO A 119 -7.98 22.16 -0.44
C PRO A 119 -9.44 22.44 -0.04
N ILE A 120 -9.88 21.81 1.05
CA ILE A 120 -11.23 21.86 1.60
C ILE A 120 -11.20 22.75 2.84
N ARG A 121 -12.19 23.63 2.98
CA ARG A 121 -12.30 24.54 4.13
C ARG A 121 -12.51 23.73 5.43
N GLY A 122 -11.76 24.07 6.47
CA GLY A 122 -11.90 23.47 7.80
C GLY A 122 -11.23 22.10 7.95
N ILE A 123 -10.47 21.64 6.94
CA ILE A 123 -9.74 20.36 7.02
C ILE A 123 -8.68 20.35 8.13
N GLU A 124 -8.23 21.54 8.55
CA GLU A 124 -7.33 21.80 9.66
C GLU A 124 -8.00 21.70 11.05
N ASN A 125 -9.31 21.44 11.12
CA ASN A 125 -10.01 21.27 12.39
C ASN A 125 -9.42 20.09 13.18
N GLU A 126 -9.20 20.28 14.48
CA GLU A 126 -8.59 19.29 15.38
C GLU A 126 -9.34 17.94 15.45
N LYS A 127 -10.63 17.92 15.10
CA LYS A 127 -11.47 16.71 15.05
C LYS A 127 -11.28 15.91 13.76
N VAL A 128 -10.54 16.45 12.80
CA VAL A 128 -10.14 15.80 11.54
C VAL A 128 -8.76 15.17 11.74
N MET A 129 -8.73 13.84 11.74
CA MET A 129 -7.54 13.04 12.02
C MET A 129 -6.92 12.49 10.74
N LEU A 130 -5.65 12.09 10.85
CA LEU A 130 -4.89 11.35 9.84
C LEU A 130 -4.50 9.97 10.40
N ALA A 131 -3.96 9.11 9.53
CA ALA A 131 -3.43 7.79 9.90
C ALA A 131 -2.13 7.53 9.13
N ARG A 132 -1.01 8.07 9.62
CA ARG A 132 0.30 7.92 8.97
C ARG A 132 1.39 7.48 9.93
N ASN A 133 1.57 8.17 11.05
CA ASN A 133 2.71 7.95 11.95
C ASN A 133 2.26 7.51 13.35
N ALA A 134 3.23 7.30 14.26
CA ALA A 134 2.94 6.87 15.62
C ALA A 134 2.11 7.89 16.41
N TYR A 135 2.29 9.19 16.14
CA TYR A 135 1.47 10.25 16.74
C TYR A 135 0.00 10.10 16.33
N ASP A 136 -0.26 9.94 15.02
CA ASP A 136 -1.61 9.68 14.51
C ASP A 136 -2.21 8.41 15.12
N ALA A 137 -1.42 7.34 15.24
CA ALA A 137 -1.86 6.08 15.83
C ALA A 137 -2.35 6.26 17.28
N LYS A 138 -1.62 7.06 18.08
CA LYS A 138 -2.00 7.40 19.45
C LYS A 138 -3.30 8.21 19.48
N MET A 139 -3.39 9.26 18.66
CA MET A 139 -4.59 10.11 18.56
C MET A 139 -5.82 9.30 18.15
N LEU A 140 -5.67 8.39 17.18
CA LEU A 140 -6.73 7.50 16.75
C LEU A 140 -7.14 6.51 17.84
N SER A 141 -6.19 6.00 18.63
CA SER A 141 -6.49 5.09 19.74
C SER A 141 -7.32 5.80 20.81
N GLU A 142 -6.90 6.99 21.25
CA GLU A 142 -7.64 7.82 22.19
C GLU A 142 -9.04 8.18 21.68
N ALA A 143 -9.15 8.57 20.41
CA ALA A 143 -10.43 8.86 19.78
C ALA A 143 -11.32 7.61 19.68
N SER A 144 -10.77 6.45 19.33
CA SER A 144 -11.53 5.21 19.17
C SER A 144 -12.13 4.69 20.48
N ASN A 145 -11.60 5.11 21.64
CA ASN A 145 -12.13 4.77 22.95
C ASN A 145 -13.14 5.78 23.49
N SER A 146 -13.22 6.99 22.91
CA SER A 146 -13.99 8.12 23.47
C SER A 146 -15.05 8.69 22.52
N ALA A 147 -14.83 8.63 21.21
CA ALA A 147 -15.75 9.12 20.19
C ALA A 147 -16.92 8.14 19.99
N LYS A 148 -18.14 8.66 20.08
CA LYS A 148 -19.37 7.89 19.83
C LYS A 148 -19.65 7.77 18.34
N SER A 149 -19.11 8.66 17.51
CA SER A 149 -19.32 8.65 16.06
C SER A 149 -18.07 9.07 15.27
N LEU A 150 -17.84 8.41 14.12
CA LEU A 150 -16.74 8.67 13.20
C LEU A 150 -17.24 8.79 11.75
N ILE A 151 -16.79 9.84 11.05
CA ILE A 151 -16.89 9.92 9.59
C ILE A 151 -15.55 9.58 8.94
N VAL A 152 -15.53 8.59 8.04
CA VAL A 152 -14.35 8.21 7.26
C VAL A 152 -14.46 8.79 5.86
N VAL A 153 -13.55 9.70 5.51
CA VAL A 153 -13.50 10.34 4.20
C VAL A 153 -12.48 9.61 3.31
N GLY A 154 -12.98 8.74 2.45
CA GLY A 154 -12.16 7.94 1.53
C GLY A 154 -12.09 6.46 1.93
N ALA A 155 -12.71 5.59 1.14
CA ALA A 155 -12.75 4.14 1.32
C ALA A 155 -11.60 3.40 0.59
N GLY A 156 -10.37 3.86 0.79
CA GLY A 156 -9.15 3.10 0.49
C GLY A 156 -8.82 2.11 1.61
N TYR A 157 -7.70 1.38 1.52
CA TYR A 157 -7.29 0.41 2.56
C TYR A 157 -7.29 1.01 3.97
N ILE A 158 -6.56 2.12 4.16
CA ILE A 158 -6.51 2.85 5.43
C ILE A 158 -7.93 3.18 5.94
N GLY A 159 -8.78 3.73 5.06
CA GLY A 159 -10.13 4.16 5.48
C GLY A 159 -10.99 3.00 5.96
N VAL A 160 -11.00 1.87 5.24
CA VAL A 160 -11.83 0.72 5.62
C VAL A 160 -11.32 0.02 6.88
N GLU A 161 -10.00 -0.07 7.08
CA GLU A 161 -9.41 -0.65 8.28
C GLU A 161 -9.69 0.20 9.53
N ILE A 162 -9.57 1.54 9.42
CA ILE A 162 -9.92 2.45 10.53
C ILE A 162 -11.43 2.44 10.80
N ALA A 163 -12.26 2.35 9.76
CA ALA A 163 -13.71 2.23 9.91
C ALA A 163 -14.10 1.00 10.73
N GLU A 164 -13.53 -0.17 10.39
CA GLU A 164 -13.75 -1.41 11.13
C GLU A 164 -13.30 -1.27 12.58
N ALA A 165 -12.10 -0.72 12.82
CA ALA A 165 -11.52 -0.60 14.16
C ALA A 165 -12.39 0.27 15.11
N PHE A 166 -12.91 1.39 14.61
CA PHE A 166 -13.83 2.24 15.39
C PHE A 166 -15.19 1.56 15.60
N ASN A 167 -15.71 0.90 14.58
CA ASN A 167 -16.99 0.19 14.69
C ASN A 167 -16.92 -0.97 15.69
N LYS A 168 -15.83 -1.74 15.72
CA LYS A 168 -15.59 -2.80 16.72
C LYS A 168 -15.53 -2.29 18.16
N LYS A 169 -15.20 -1.00 18.36
CA LYS A 169 -15.23 -0.33 19.67
C LYS A 169 -16.57 0.35 19.99
N GLY A 170 -17.57 0.20 19.13
CA GLY A 170 -18.93 0.67 19.35
C GLY A 170 -19.22 2.08 18.84
N SER A 171 -18.33 2.71 18.09
CA SER A 171 -18.64 3.99 17.42
C SER A 171 -19.65 3.79 16.28
N GLU A 172 -20.56 4.74 16.10
CA GLU A 172 -21.37 4.87 14.88
C GLU A 172 -20.47 5.36 13.74
N VAL A 173 -20.27 4.54 12.71
CA VAL A 173 -19.34 4.85 11.61
C VAL A 173 -20.09 5.12 10.32
N THR A 174 -19.73 6.23 9.66
CA THR A 174 -20.15 6.54 8.29
C THR A 174 -18.93 6.65 7.38
N ILE A 175 -18.87 5.82 6.34
CA ILE A 175 -17.85 5.89 5.28
C ILE A 175 -18.42 6.74 4.13
N ILE A 176 -17.69 7.78 3.73
CA ILE A 176 -18.02 8.63 2.58
C ILE A 176 -16.94 8.47 1.52
N GLN A 177 -17.34 8.04 0.32
CA GLN A 177 -16.45 7.78 -0.80
C GLN A 177 -16.88 8.52 -2.07
N GLY A 178 -15.96 9.30 -2.64
CA GLY A 178 -16.23 10.10 -3.85
C GLY A 178 -16.50 9.29 -5.12
N SER A 179 -16.09 8.01 -5.17
CA SER A 179 -16.43 7.11 -6.27
C SER A 179 -17.61 6.20 -5.97
N GLY A 180 -18.20 5.61 -7.00
CA GLY A 180 -19.28 4.62 -6.85
C GLY A 180 -18.88 3.26 -6.29
N ARG A 181 -17.65 3.09 -5.78
CA ARG A 181 -17.13 1.83 -5.21
C ARG A 181 -16.09 2.10 -4.14
N VAL A 182 -16.09 1.29 -3.08
CA VAL A 182 -14.97 1.18 -2.11
C VAL A 182 -13.80 0.44 -2.76
N LEU A 183 -12.57 0.66 -2.26
CA LEU A 183 -11.35 -0.04 -2.69
C LEU A 183 -11.14 -0.13 -4.22
N ARG A 184 -11.67 0.85 -4.98
CA ARG A 184 -11.75 0.79 -6.46
C ARG A 184 -10.43 0.60 -7.20
N LYS A 185 -9.30 0.88 -6.53
CA LYS A 185 -7.95 0.73 -7.10
C LYS A 185 -7.43 -0.71 -6.99
N TYR A 186 -7.98 -1.48 -6.08
CA TYR A 186 -7.51 -2.81 -5.69
C TYR A 186 -8.48 -3.91 -6.11
N HIS A 187 -9.77 -3.58 -6.14
CA HIS A 187 -10.83 -4.57 -6.33
C HIS A 187 -11.78 -4.19 -7.47
N ASP A 188 -12.27 -5.20 -8.17
CA ASP A 188 -13.41 -5.13 -9.08
C ASP A 188 -14.73 -5.04 -8.27
N GLU A 189 -15.81 -4.76 -8.98
CA GLU A 189 -17.13 -4.47 -8.40
C GLU A 189 -17.66 -5.60 -7.51
N LEU A 190 -17.47 -6.86 -7.90
CA LEU A 190 -17.88 -8.03 -7.12
C LEU A 190 -17.38 -7.95 -5.66
N TYR A 191 -16.06 -7.86 -5.49
CA TYR A 191 -15.43 -7.78 -4.17
C TYR A 191 -15.75 -6.48 -3.43
N SER A 192 -15.87 -5.37 -4.17
CA SER A 192 -16.24 -4.08 -3.57
C SER A 192 -17.63 -4.15 -2.92
N ASN A 193 -18.59 -4.80 -3.59
CA ASN A 193 -19.96 -4.94 -3.10
C ASN A 193 -20.04 -5.89 -1.90
N GLU A 194 -19.29 -7.00 -1.92
CA GLU A 194 -19.23 -7.91 -0.76
C GLU A 194 -18.69 -7.21 0.49
N ILE A 195 -17.67 -6.35 0.34
CA ILE A 195 -17.12 -5.57 1.46
C ILE A 195 -18.11 -4.53 1.97
N ILE A 196 -18.88 -3.89 1.08
CA ILE A 196 -19.95 -2.96 1.48
C ILE A 196 -20.99 -3.71 2.31
N THR A 197 -21.41 -4.90 1.86
CA THR A 197 -22.36 -5.75 2.60
C THR A 197 -21.83 -6.10 3.99
N ASP A 198 -20.53 -6.42 4.14
CA ASP A 198 -19.95 -6.68 5.47
C ASP A 198 -20.06 -5.46 6.38
N PHE A 199 -19.76 -4.25 5.88
CA PHE A 199 -19.89 -3.02 6.65
C PHE A 199 -21.35 -2.75 7.05
N GLU A 200 -22.28 -2.85 6.11
CA GLU A 200 -23.71 -2.60 6.37
C GLU A 200 -24.30 -3.61 7.36
N HIS A 201 -23.90 -4.89 7.28
CA HIS A 201 -24.29 -5.91 8.27
C HIS A 201 -23.78 -5.60 9.69
N ASN A 202 -22.66 -4.90 9.82
CA ASN A 202 -22.11 -4.45 11.10
C ASN A 202 -22.58 -3.03 11.50
N GLY A 203 -23.60 -2.50 10.83
CA GLY A 203 -24.22 -1.21 11.15
C GLY A 203 -23.43 0.02 10.68
N VAL A 204 -22.42 -0.17 9.83
CA VAL A 204 -21.66 0.94 9.23
C VAL A 204 -22.41 1.48 8.03
N LYS A 205 -22.61 2.80 7.98
CA LYS A 205 -23.25 3.48 6.85
C LYS A 205 -22.22 3.72 5.74
N VAL A 206 -22.47 3.21 4.54
CA VAL A 206 -21.59 3.44 3.39
C VAL A 206 -22.26 4.37 2.38
N ILE A 207 -21.62 5.51 2.10
CA ILE A 207 -22.11 6.56 1.21
C ILE A 207 -21.16 6.70 0.04
N LEU A 208 -21.65 6.38 -1.16
CA LEU A 208 -20.86 6.34 -2.39
C LEU A 208 -21.21 7.51 -3.33
N SER A 209 -20.28 7.82 -4.23
CA SER A 209 -20.41 8.90 -5.21
C SER A 209 -20.68 10.26 -4.56
N GLU A 210 -20.05 10.52 -3.42
CA GLU A 210 -20.26 11.73 -2.63
C GLU A 210 -18.92 12.32 -2.18
N ILE A 211 -18.73 13.60 -2.45
CA ILE A 211 -17.46 14.30 -2.28
C ILE A 211 -17.62 15.27 -1.12
N VAL A 212 -16.73 15.17 -0.14
CA VAL A 212 -16.65 16.12 0.98
C VAL A 212 -16.12 17.47 0.48
N GLU A 213 -16.76 18.55 0.92
CA GLU A 213 -16.51 19.93 0.49
C GLU A 213 -16.18 20.87 1.66
N GLY A 214 -16.42 20.45 2.91
CA GLY A 214 -16.13 21.30 4.06
C GLY A 214 -16.27 20.59 5.40
N PHE A 215 -15.55 21.12 6.38
CA PHE A 215 -15.65 20.76 7.79
C PHE A 215 -15.92 22.01 8.62
N LYS A 216 -16.74 21.89 9.67
CA LYS A 216 -17.05 22.98 10.59
C LYS A 216 -17.47 22.43 11.95
N ASP A 217 -17.15 23.10 13.05
CA ASP A 217 -17.76 22.79 14.34
C ASP A 217 -19.25 23.13 14.35
N THR A 218 -20.02 22.27 15.01
CA THR A 218 -21.43 22.52 15.37
C THR A 218 -21.50 23.19 16.74
N ASP A 219 -22.65 23.82 17.03
CA ASP A 219 -22.86 24.53 18.31
C ASP A 219 -22.82 23.58 19.53
N ASP A 220 -23.09 22.28 19.32
CA ASP A 220 -23.01 21.23 20.35
C ASP A 220 -21.60 20.61 20.47
N GLY A 221 -20.60 21.17 19.79
CA GLY A 221 -19.18 20.77 19.90
C GLY A 221 -18.77 19.56 19.07
N ARG A 222 -19.64 19.08 18.16
CA ARG A 222 -19.31 18.02 17.19
C ARG A 222 -18.75 18.60 15.89
N LEU A 223 -18.39 17.72 14.96
CA LEU A 223 -17.88 18.07 13.65
C LEU A 223 -18.96 17.86 12.58
N GLN A 224 -19.34 18.94 11.91
CA GLN A 224 -20.13 18.90 10.69
C GLN A 224 -19.22 18.62 9.49
N VAL A 225 -19.60 17.64 8.66
CA VAL A 225 -18.98 17.32 7.38
C VAL A 225 -19.99 17.61 6.28
N THR A 226 -19.72 18.62 5.46
CA THR A 226 -20.55 18.99 4.31
C THR A 226 -20.01 18.35 3.05
N THR A 227 -20.91 17.84 2.22
CA THR A 227 -20.60 17.22 0.93
C THR A 227 -21.38 17.91 -0.18
N ASN A 228 -21.12 17.52 -1.42
CA ASN A 228 -21.88 17.98 -2.58
C ASN A 228 -23.34 17.49 -2.63
N LYS A 229 -23.79 16.65 -1.69
CA LYS A 229 -25.14 16.05 -1.67
C LYS A 229 -25.85 16.14 -0.32
N GLY A 230 -25.15 16.50 0.75
CA GLY A 230 -25.69 16.41 2.08
C GLY A 230 -24.77 16.98 3.16
N THR A 231 -25.17 16.75 4.40
CA THR A 231 -24.40 17.14 5.58
C THR A 231 -24.56 16.06 6.63
N TYR A 232 -23.44 15.74 7.28
CA TYR A 232 -23.34 14.72 8.31
C TYR A 232 -22.67 15.33 9.53
N VAL A 233 -22.93 14.76 10.71
CA VAL A 233 -22.33 15.21 11.97
C VAL A 233 -21.76 14.00 12.69
N ALA A 234 -20.53 14.12 13.18
CA ALA A 234 -19.87 13.11 14.00
C ALA A 234 -18.94 13.76 15.02
N ASP A 235 -18.44 13.00 16.00
CA ASP A 235 -17.51 13.52 16.99
C ASP A 235 -16.11 13.75 16.38
N ARG A 236 -15.75 12.90 15.42
CA ARG A 236 -14.46 12.93 14.71
C ARG A 236 -14.64 12.59 13.23
N ALA A 237 -13.66 12.97 12.43
CA ALA A 237 -13.50 12.47 11.07
C ALA A 237 -12.05 12.00 10.84
N ILE A 238 -11.86 11.10 9.88
CA ILE A 238 -10.53 10.75 9.35
C ILE A 238 -10.51 10.98 7.83
N VAL A 239 -9.42 11.57 7.34
CA VAL A 239 -9.20 11.78 5.90
C VAL A 239 -8.19 10.76 5.37
N SER A 240 -8.66 9.88 4.48
CA SER A 240 -7.91 8.76 3.90
C SER A 240 -8.09 8.69 2.37
N VAL A 241 -7.90 9.83 1.70
CA VAL A 241 -8.13 9.98 0.24
C VAL A 241 -6.92 9.66 -0.64
N GLY A 242 -5.88 9.05 -0.06
CA GLY A 242 -4.64 8.65 -0.72
C GLY A 242 -3.42 9.48 -0.28
N SER A 243 -2.26 9.17 -0.86
CA SER A 243 -0.99 9.85 -0.58
C SER A 243 -0.35 10.40 -1.86
N ARG A 244 0.60 11.32 -1.69
CA ARG A 244 1.41 11.92 -2.75
C ARG A 244 2.90 11.82 -2.38
N ALA A 245 3.75 11.56 -3.36
CA ALA A 245 5.20 11.52 -3.18
C ALA A 245 5.75 12.82 -2.57
N SER A 246 6.66 12.68 -1.59
CA SER A 246 7.33 13.79 -0.91
C SER A 246 8.56 14.26 -1.68
N SER A 247 8.38 14.69 -2.93
CA SER A 247 9.46 14.98 -3.88
C SER A 247 9.79 16.46 -4.07
N GLN A 248 9.23 17.34 -3.23
CA GLN A 248 9.32 18.79 -3.40
C GLN A 248 10.78 19.27 -3.50
N LEU A 249 11.68 18.67 -2.72
CA LEU A 249 13.11 19.01 -2.70
C LEU A 249 13.83 18.71 -4.01
N LEU A 250 13.33 17.78 -4.83
CA LEU A 250 13.91 17.37 -6.11
C LEU A 250 13.21 17.98 -7.34
N ARG A 251 12.18 18.81 -7.15
CA ARG A 251 11.48 19.48 -8.26
C ARG A 251 12.46 20.36 -9.06
N GLY A 252 12.50 20.15 -10.36
CA GLY A 252 13.41 20.86 -11.28
C GLY A 252 14.87 20.39 -11.21
N LYS A 253 15.17 19.34 -10.43
CA LYS A 253 16.51 18.78 -10.23
C LYS A 253 16.65 17.36 -10.78
N VAL A 254 15.54 16.62 -10.80
CA VAL A 254 15.42 15.30 -11.44
C VAL A 254 14.11 15.20 -12.21
N GLU A 255 13.99 14.19 -13.07
CA GLU A 255 12.73 13.87 -13.75
C GLU A 255 11.67 13.37 -12.75
N LEU A 256 10.49 13.99 -12.82
CA LEU A 256 9.33 13.63 -12.02
C LEU A 256 8.17 13.20 -12.92
N GLY A 257 7.41 12.21 -12.46
CA GLY A 257 6.13 11.83 -13.05
C GLY A 257 5.07 12.90 -12.83
N ARG A 258 3.91 12.71 -13.48
CA ARG A 258 2.84 13.73 -13.52
C ARG A 258 2.27 14.09 -12.14
N ASN A 259 2.35 13.18 -11.16
CA ASN A 259 1.84 13.43 -9.81
C ASN A 259 2.96 13.76 -8.82
N GLY A 260 4.19 13.97 -9.31
CA GLY A 260 5.36 14.32 -8.51
C GLY A 260 6.18 13.10 -8.06
N GLU A 261 5.82 11.88 -8.40
CA GLU A 261 6.65 10.70 -8.13
C GLU A 261 8.02 10.81 -8.83
N VAL A 262 9.11 10.43 -8.16
CA VAL A 262 10.46 10.44 -8.75
C VAL A 262 10.59 9.29 -9.74
N LEU A 263 10.96 9.61 -10.98
CA LEU A 263 11.20 8.57 -11.98
C LEU A 263 12.55 7.91 -11.71
N VAL A 264 12.57 6.58 -11.66
CA VAL A 264 13.78 5.81 -11.40
C VAL A 264 13.97 4.71 -12.43
N ASP A 265 15.23 4.38 -12.72
CA ASP A 265 15.57 3.26 -13.57
C ASP A 265 15.53 1.92 -12.82
N LYS A 266 15.95 0.83 -13.49
CA LYS A 266 15.97 -0.51 -12.89
C LYS A 266 16.98 -0.69 -11.75
N TYR A 267 17.80 0.31 -11.46
CA TYR A 267 18.81 0.30 -10.39
C TYR A 267 18.49 1.34 -9.32
N MET A 268 17.27 1.89 -9.32
CA MET A 268 16.79 2.94 -8.39
C MET A 268 17.49 4.29 -8.56
N ARG A 269 18.14 4.53 -9.71
CA ARG A 269 18.80 5.81 -10.02
C ARG A 269 17.80 6.79 -10.63
N THR A 270 17.90 8.06 -10.26
CA THR A 270 17.12 9.14 -10.90
C THR A 270 17.79 9.59 -12.20
N SER A 271 17.25 10.63 -12.84
CA SER A 271 17.92 11.29 -13.98
C SER A 271 19.24 11.98 -13.60
N ASN A 272 19.50 12.19 -12.30
CA ASN A 272 20.82 12.56 -11.79
C ASN A 272 21.53 11.29 -11.28
N PRO A 273 22.73 10.95 -11.79
CA PRO A 273 23.41 9.68 -11.48
C PRO A 273 23.91 9.57 -10.03
N ASP A 274 23.95 10.69 -9.30
CA ASP A 274 24.39 10.76 -7.90
C ASP A 274 23.22 10.85 -6.91
N ILE A 275 21.97 10.88 -7.43
CA ILE A 275 20.75 10.84 -6.63
C ILE A 275 19.99 9.56 -6.99
N MET A 276 19.70 8.76 -5.97
CA MET A 276 18.86 7.57 -6.05
C MET A 276 17.57 7.80 -5.26
N ALA A 277 16.51 7.09 -5.59
CA ALA A 277 15.24 7.19 -4.89
C ALA A 277 14.53 5.85 -4.78
N ALA A 278 13.86 5.61 -3.64
CA ALA A 278 13.18 4.35 -3.38
C ALA A 278 11.95 4.52 -2.48
N GLY A 279 11.01 3.57 -2.59
CA GLY A 279 9.77 3.53 -1.84
C GLY A 279 8.74 4.54 -2.31
N ASP A 280 7.92 4.99 -1.37
CA ASP A 280 6.75 5.84 -1.59
C ASP A 280 7.02 7.19 -2.29
N VAL A 281 8.28 7.57 -2.51
CA VAL A 281 8.64 8.77 -3.26
C VAL A 281 8.83 8.49 -4.76
N ALA A 282 9.09 7.23 -5.14
CA ALA A 282 9.53 6.83 -6.47
C ALA A 282 8.46 6.01 -7.23
N THR A 283 8.64 5.88 -8.55
CA THR A 283 7.85 4.96 -9.37
C THR A 283 8.21 3.50 -9.09
N SER A 284 7.25 2.61 -9.35
CA SER A 284 7.46 1.17 -9.40
C SER A 284 7.07 0.65 -10.79
N PHE A 285 7.89 -0.22 -11.38
CA PHE A 285 7.56 -0.90 -12.62
C PHE A 285 6.50 -1.99 -12.37
N ASN A 286 5.28 -1.78 -12.85
CA ASN A 286 4.20 -2.76 -12.73
C ASN A 286 4.32 -3.79 -13.86
N ASN A 287 4.67 -5.02 -13.50
CA ASN A 287 4.93 -6.10 -14.45
C ASN A 287 3.75 -6.43 -15.38
N PRO A 288 2.51 -6.65 -14.88
CA PRO A 288 1.40 -6.98 -15.76
C PRO A 288 0.92 -5.80 -16.62
N ALA A 289 1.08 -4.54 -16.17
CA ALA A 289 0.81 -3.37 -17.01
C ALA A 289 1.97 -2.97 -17.93
N ASN A 290 3.15 -3.58 -17.72
CA ASN A 290 4.39 -3.31 -18.45
C ASN A 290 4.76 -1.81 -18.51
N LYS A 291 4.63 -1.10 -17.39
CA LYS A 291 4.96 0.33 -17.30
C LYS A 291 5.20 0.79 -15.87
N ASP A 292 5.85 1.93 -15.74
CA ASP A 292 6.01 2.61 -14.45
C ASP A 292 4.69 3.20 -13.97
N VAL A 293 4.43 3.01 -12.68
CA VAL A 293 3.24 3.48 -11.98
C VAL A 293 3.61 3.89 -10.55
N TYR A 294 2.72 4.63 -9.90
CA TYR A 294 2.86 4.99 -8.50
C TYR A 294 2.09 3.99 -7.61
N ILE A 295 2.82 3.14 -6.88
CA ILE A 295 2.30 2.12 -5.97
C ILE A 295 2.99 2.28 -4.60
N PRO A 296 2.46 3.12 -3.69
CA PRO A 296 3.03 3.31 -2.37
C PRO A 296 2.64 2.12 -1.46
N LEU A 297 3.51 1.11 -1.40
CA LEU A 297 3.34 -0.06 -0.55
C LEU A 297 4.64 -0.35 0.22
N GLY A 298 4.52 -0.76 1.49
CA GLY A 298 5.68 -1.20 2.28
C GLY A 298 6.49 -2.29 1.58
N SER A 299 5.81 -3.23 0.90
CA SER A 299 6.45 -4.29 0.11
C SER A 299 7.35 -3.78 -1.03
N THR A 300 6.98 -2.65 -1.65
CA THR A 300 7.81 -1.96 -2.65
C THR A 300 8.94 -1.18 -1.99
N ALA A 301 8.68 -0.48 -0.89
CA ALA A 301 9.68 0.31 -0.17
C ALA A 301 10.85 -0.54 0.32
N VAL A 302 10.60 -1.69 0.96
CA VAL A 302 11.69 -2.56 1.45
C VAL A 302 12.53 -3.11 0.29
N ARG A 303 11.89 -3.58 -0.79
CA ARG A 303 12.59 -4.14 -1.96
C ARG A 303 13.39 -3.08 -2.73
N GLN A 304 12.78 -1.92 -2.97
CA GLN A 304 13.47 -0.82 -3.65
C GLN A 304 14.60 -0.28 -2.79
N GLY A 305 14.42 -0.16 -1.47
CA GLY A 305 15.47 0.23 -0.52
C GLY A 305 16.67 -0.72 -0.59
N THR A 306 16.44 -2.03 -0.42
CA THR A 306 17.49 -3.05 -0.56
C THR A 306 18.20 -2.97 -1.91
N ILE A 307 17.46 -2.92 -3.01
CA ILE A 307 18.05 -2.83 -4.36
C ILE A 307 18.82 -1.52 -4.55
N MET A 308 18.36 -0.41 -3.98
CA MET A 308 19.07 0.85 -3.99
C MET A 308 20.41 0.72 -3.25
N GLY A 309 20.42 0.11 -2.05
CA GLY A 309 21.64 -0.18 -1.27
C GLY A 309 22.65 -1.04 -2.03
N MET A 310 22.18 -2.09 -2.73
CA MET A 310 23.02 -2.94 -3.59
C MET A 310 23.65 -2.21 -4.78
N ASN A 311 23.08 -1.06 -5.18
CA ASN A 311 23.44 -0.37 -6.42
C ASN A 311 24.12 0.99 -6.21
N VAL A 312 24.47 1.36 -4.97
CA VAL A 312 25.03 2.69 -4.64
C VAL A 312 26.36 2.94 -5.36
N TYR A 313 27.26 1.94 -5.34
CA TYR A 313 28.58 2.03 -5.96
C TYR A 313 28.53 1.74 -7.46
N GLU A 314 27.81 0.68 -7.85
CA GLU A 314 27.71 0.24 -9.25
C GLU A 314 26.38 -0.51 -9.51
N PRO A 315 25.90 -0.57 -10.76
CA PRO A 315 24.62 -1.22 -11.07
C PRO A 315 24.73 -2.77 -11.11
N ILE A 316 24.58 -3.41 -9.95
CA ILE A 316 24.70 -4.87 -9.75
C ILE A 316 23.37 -5.60 -9.97
N VAL A 317 22.28 -5.14 -9.34
CA VAL A 317 21.01 -5.86 -9.27
C VAL A 317 19.87 -5.05 -9.89
N LYS A 318 19.20 -5.64 -10.88
CA LYS A 318 18.01 -5.03 -11.50
C LYS A 318 16.77 -5.25 -10.64
N TYR A 319 15.98 -4.20 -10.48
CA TYR A 319 14.62 -4.27 -9.99
C TYR A 319 13.77 -5.15 -10.91
N THR A 320 13.13 -6.15 -10.30
CA THR A 320 12.30 -7.15 -10.98
C THR A 320 10.88 -6.69 -11.22
N GLY A 321 10.56 -5.44 -10.84
CA GLY A 321 9.22 -4.88 -10.87
C GLY A 321 8.37 -5.34 -9.69
N THR A 322 7.07 -5.08 -9.78
CA THR A 322 6.08 -5.49 -8.80
C THR A 322 4.79 -5.92 -9.48
N GLN A 323 4.06 -6.83 -8.84
CA GLN A 323 2.67 -7.14 -9.18
C GLN A 323 1.68 -6.26 -8.41
N ALA A 324 2.13 -5.37 -7.52
CA ALA A 324 1.26 -4.62 -6.61
C ALA A 324 0.42 -5.54 -5.70
N SER A 325 0.98 -6.66 -5.26
CA SER A 325 0.31 -7.59 -4.35
C SER A 325 -0.02 -6.91 -3.03
N SER A 326 -1.28 -7.00 -2.60
CA SER A 326 -1.80 -6.37 -1.39
C SER A 326 -2.99 -7.14 -0.84
N GLY A 327 -3.35 -6.87 0.41
CA GLY A 327 -4.53 -7.46 1.03
C GLY A 327 -4.86 -6.82 2.35
N ILE A 328 -6.09 -7.05 2.79
CA ILE A 328 -6.65 -6.61 4.07
C ILE A 328 -7.51 -7.72 4.65
N LYS A 329 -7.83 -7.62 5.93
CA LYS A 329 -8.81 -8.49 6.60
C LYS A 329 -9.85 -7.59 7.26
N ILE A 330 -11.11 -7.73 6.86
CA ILE A 330 -12.24 -6.93 7.36
C ILE A 330 -13.31 -7.89 7.90
N TYR A 331 -13.72 -7.74 9.15
CA TYR A 331 -14.67 -8.59 9.88
C TYR A 331 -14.41 -10.10 9.73
N ASP A 332 -13.14 -10.47 9.89
CA ASP A 332 -12.63 -11.83 9.71
C ASP A 332 -12.72 -12.41 8.31
N VAL A 333 -12.85 -11.55 7.30
CA VAL A 333 -12.79 -11.95 5.90
C VAL A 333 -11.55 -11.35 5.24
N SER A 334 -10.62 -12.23 4.85
CA SER A 334 -9.42 -11.86 4.10
C SER A 334 -9.80 -11.52 2.67
N THR A 335 -9.36 -10.36 2.18
CA THR A 335 -9.47 -9.95 0.78
C THR A 335 -8.09 -9.57 0.27
N VAL A 336 -7.59 -10.33 -0.71
CA VAL A 336 -6.22 -10.22 -1.23
C VAL A 336 -6.22 -10.08 -2.75
N THR A 337 -5.21 -9.42 -3.30
CA THR A 337 -5.07 -9.20 -4.74
C THR A 337 -3.60 -9.19 -5.15
N THR A 338 -3.35 -9.53 -6.42
CA THR A 338 -2.07 -9.36 -7.10
C THR A 338 -2.31 -9.04 -8.57
N GLY A 339 -1.49 -8.20 -9.16
CA GLY A 339 -1.58 -7.82 -10.57
C GLY A 339 -2.75 -6.90 -10.90
N LEU A 340 -3.31 -7.06 -12.09
CA LEU A 340 -4.38 -6.22 -12.60
C LEU A 340 -5.76 -6.82 -12.31
N THR A 341 -6.66 -5.97 -11.81
CA THR A 341 -8.11 -6.23 -11.89
C THR A 341 -8.60 -6.14 -13.33
N MET A 342 -9.80 -6.64 -13.62
CA MET A 342 -10.36 -6.52 -14.97
C MET A 342 -10.62 -5.04 -15.32
N ALA A 343 -11.08 -4.24 -14.35
CA ALA A 343 -11.22 -2.79 -14.54
C ALA A 343 -9.87 -2.11 -14.85
N ALA A 344 -8.79 -2.51 -14.17
CA ALA A 344 -7.46 -1.99 -14.44
C ALA A 344 -6.92 -2.43 -15.80
N ALA A 345 -7.10 -3.69 -16.19
CA ALA A 345 -6.70 -4.19 -17.51
C ALA A 345 -7.39 -3.40 -18.64
N ARG A 346 -8.71 -3.20 -18.55
CA ARG A 346 -9.48 -2.37 -19.51
C ARG A 346 -8.99 -0.93 -19.57
N LYS A 347 -8.76 -0.30 -18.41
CA LYS A 347 -8.24 1.08 -18.34
C LYS A 347 -6.87 1.21 -19.01
N ASN A 348 -6.06 0.15 -19.00
CA ASN A 348 -4.77 0.10 -19.67
C ASN A 348 -4.83 -0.32 -21.14
N GLY A 349 -6.04 -0.53 -21.70
CA GLY A 349 -6.22 -0.92 -23.10
C GLY A 349 -5.80 -2.36 -23.40
N LEU A 350 -5.71 -3.24 -22.39
CA LEU A 350 -5.33 -4.63 -22.57
C LEU A 350 -6.53 -5.47 -23.04
N ASN A 351 -6.29 -6.39 -23.97
CA ASN A 351 -7.26 -7.36 -24.45
C ASN A 351 -7.38 -8.52 -23.44
N ALA A 352 -8.02 -8.26 -22.30
CA ALA A 352 -8.13 -9.22 -21.20
C ALA A 352 -9.50 -9.93 -21.16
N ASP A 353 -9.53 -11.07 -20.47
CA ASP A 353 -10.74 -11.75 -19.99
C ASP A 353 -10.49 -12.20 -18.55
N ASP A 354 -11.56 -12.60 -17.87
CA ASP A 354 -11.49 -13.12 -16.51
C ASP A 354 -12.26 -14.45 -16.35
N ILE A 355 -11.97 -15.14 -15.25
CA ILE A 355 -12.75 -16.28 -14.76
C ILE A 355 -12.92 -16.14 -13.25
N THR A 356 -14.13 -16.36 -12.75
CA THR A 356 -14.42 -16.40 -11.31
C THR A 356 -14.84 -17.80 -10.91
N VAL A 357 -14.24 -18.30 -9.84
CA VAL A 357 -14.50 -19.62 -9.26
C VAL A 357 -14.73 -19.47 -7.77
N GLN A 358 -15.74 -20.18 -7.26
CA GLN A 358 -15.99 -20.30 -5.84
C GLN A 358 -15.91 -21.78 -5.46
N SER A 359 -15.11 -22.11 -4.46
CA SER A 359 -15.01 -23.46 -3.92
C SER A 359 -14.53 -23.44 -2.48
N THR A 360 -14.83 -24.51 -1.73
CA THR A 360 -14.09 -24.80 -0.51
C THR A 360 -12.68 -25.27 -0.88
N HIS A 361 -11.68 -24.85 -0.11
CA HIS A 361 -10.30 -25.26 -0.32
C HIS A 361 -10.03 -26.67 0.24
N ARG A 362 -10.86 -27.13 1.19
CA ARG A 362 -10.81 -28.45 1.82
C ARG A 362 -12.05 -29.30 1.54
N ILE A 363 -11.88 -30.61 1.67
CA ILE A 363 -12.97 -31.60 1.74
C ILE A 363 -13.81 -31.26 2.98
N VAL A 364 -15.06 -30.91 2.72
CA VAL A 364 -16.08 -30.75 3.76
C VAL A 364 -17.01 -31.97 3.70
N ASP A 365 -17.58 -32.36 4.85
CA ASP A 365 -18.56 -33.45 4.93
C ASP A 365 -19.74 -33.25 3.95
N LYS A 366 -20.40 -34.36 3.60
CA LYS A 366 -21.47 -34.46 2.57
C LYS A 366 -22.60 -33.43 2.69
N ASP A 367 -22.79 -32.81 3.86
CA ASP A 367 -23.89 -31.89 4.15
C ASP A 367 -23.58 -30.41 3.90
N TRP A 368 -22.40 -30.06 3.37
CA TRP A 368 -22.05 -28.67 2.97
C TRP A 368 -22.13 -27.61 4.09
N GLN A 369 -22.34 -28.01 5.36
CA GLN A 369 -22.63 -27.09 6.46
C GLN A 369 -21.40 -26.32 7.02
N LYS A 370 -20.20 -26.54 6.48
CA LYS A 370 -19.01 -25.72 6.77
C LYS A 370 -18.62 -24.84 5.56
N LEU A 371 -19.61 -24.14 5.01
CA LEU A 371 -19.45 -23.15 3.93
C LEU A 371 -18.75 -21.86 4.35
N ASP A 372 -18.48 -21.65 5.65
CA ASP A 372 -17.87 -20.42 6.18
C ASP A 372 -16.45 -20.16 5.63
N GLU A 373 -15.76 -21.18 5.09
CA GLU A 373 -14.41 -21.07 4.54
C GLU A 373 -14.33 -21.20 3.01
N ALA A 374 -15.46 -21.06 2.29
CA ALA A 374 -15.41 -20.98 0.83
C ALA A 374 -14.55 -19.78 0.40
N ALA A 375 -13.79 -19.95 -0.68
CA ALA A 375 -12.97 -18.92 -1.27
C ALA A 375 -13.48 -18.56 -2.66
N THR A 376 -13.64 -17.26 -2.92
CA THR A 376 -13.97 -16.71 -4.24
C THR A 376 -12.69 -16.18 -4.88
N LEU A 377 -12.29 -16.77 -6.01
CA LEU A 377 -11.11 -16.40 -6.79
C LEU A 377 -11.53 -15.89 -8.16
N THR A 378 -11.07 -14.70 -8.53
CA THR A 378 -11.11 -14.18 -9.89
C THR A 378 -9.69 -14.11 -10.45
N VAL A 379 -9.45 -14.71 -11.62
CA VAL A 379 -8.17 -14.61 -12.35
C VAL A 379 -8.38 -13.85 -13.65
N VAL A 380 -7.57 -12.82 -13.87
CA VAL A 380 -7.55 -12.00 -15.09
C VAL A 380 -6.38 -12.46 -15.96
N TYR A 381 -6.62 -12.68 -17.25
CA TYR A 381 -5.61 -13.12 -18.20
C TYR A 381 -5.76 -12.41 -19.54
N ASP A 382 -4.64 -12.30 -20.26
CA ASP A 382 -4.57 -11.73 -21.60
C ASP A 382 -5.15 -12.72 -22.62
N LYS A 383 -6.00 -12.27 -23.54
CA LYS A 383 -6.71 -13.16 -24.47
C LYS A 383 -5.86 -13.62 -25.66
N ASP A 384 -4.76 -12.95 -25.94
CA ASP A 384 -3.91 -13.24 -27.09
C ASP A 384 -2.78 -14.19 -26.69
N SER A 385 -2.09 -13.89 -25.59
CA SER A 385 -0.99 -14.68 -25.04
C SER A 385 -1.42 -15.73 -24.01
N ASN A 386 -2.62 -15.59 -23.43
CA ASN A 386 -3.10 -16.34 -22.28
C ASN A 386 -2.31 -16.13 -20.98
N TYR A 387 -1.38 -15.17 -20.93
CA TYR A 387 -0.63 -14.86 -19.71
C TYR A 387 -1.55 -14.33 -18.61
N ILE A 388 -1.29 -14.76 -17.38
CA ILE A 388 -1.98 -14.25 -16.20
C ILE A 388 -1.57 -12.80 -15.97
N LEU A 389 -2.56 -11.93 -15.83
CA LEU A 389 -2.39 -10.49 -15.60
C LEU A 389 -2.66 -10.09 -14.15
N GLY A 390 -3.51 -10.84 -13.45
CA GLY A 390 -3.84 -10.56 -12.06
C GLY A 390 -4.82 -11.56 -11.46
N ALA A 391 -5.01 -11.46 -10.15
CA ALA A 391 -6.02 -12.19 -9.42
C ALA A 391 -6.53 -11.41 -8.21
N GLN A 392 -7.73 -11.77 -7.77
CA GLN A 392 -8.38 -11.29 -6.57
C GLN A 392 -8.96 -12.50 -5.84
N MET A 393 -8.85 -12.52 -4.52
CA MET A 393 -9.39 -13.60 -3.70
C MET A 393 -10.04 -13.06 -2.43
N ARG A 394 -11.14 -13.70 -2.00
CA ARG A 394 -11.81 -13.39 -0.74
C ARG A 394 -12.26 -14.67 -0.03
N SER A 395 -11.98 -14.77 1.28
CA SER A 395 -12.37 -15.91 2.13
C SER A 395 -12.18 -15.60 3.61
N ARG A 396 -12.90 -16.30 4.51
CA ARG A 396 -12.56 -16.32 5.94
C ARG A 396 -11.31 -17.13 6.24
N ALA A 397 -10.99 -18.11 5.40
CA ALA A 397 -9.72 -18.85 5.49
C ALA A 397 -8.54 -17.94 5.12
N ASP A 398 -7.37 -18.22 5.69
CA ASP A 398 -6.15 -17.52 5.29
C ASP A 398 -5.71 -17.96 3.88
N ILE A 399 -5.84 -17.03 2.95
CA ILE A 399 -5.56 -17.19 1.52
C ILE A 399 -4.36 -16.32 1.07
N SER A 400 -3.64 -15.72 2.02
CA SER A 400 -2.55 -14.79 1.75
C SER A 400 -1.38 -15.44 0.99
N GLN A 401 -1.03 -16.68 1.33
CA GLN A 401 0.02 -17.41 0.61
C GLN A 401 -0.42 -17.82 -0.79
N THR A 402 -1.70 -18.17 -0.97
CA THR A 402 -2.25 -18.59 -2.27
C THR A 402 -2.16 -17.47 -3.31
N ILE A 403 -2.42 -16.21 -2.91
CA ILE A 403 -2.29 -15.08 -3.84
C ILE A 403 -0.82 -14.82 -4.23
N ASN A 404 0.14 -15.11 -3.35
CA ASN A 404 1.57 -14.98 -3.65
C ASN A 404 2.01 -15.96 -4.74
N THR A 405 1.42 -17.16 -4.82
CA THR A 405 1.63 -18.10 -5.93
C THR A 405 1.28 -17.46 -7.27
N ILE A 406 0.18 -16.71 -7.35
CA ILE A 406 -0.19 -15.98 -8.57
C ILE A 406 0.79 -14.82 -8.85
N SER A 407 1.30 -14.14 -7.82
CA SER A 407 2.33 -13.11 -7.99
C SER A 407 3.56 -13.68 -8.73
N ILE A 408 4.02 -14.88 -8.34
CA ILE A 408 5.11 -15.59 -9.01
C ILE A 408 4.72 -16.03 -10.43
N ALA A 409 3.49 -16.53 -10.61
CA ALA A 409 2.98 -16.90 -11.93
C ALA A 409 3.01 -15.72 -12.91
N ILE A 410 2.60 -14.52 -12.46
CA ILE A 410 2.70 -13.28 -13.25
C ILE A 410 4.17 -12.92 -13.51
N GLN A 411 5.03 -12.99 -12.49
CA GLN A 411 6.46 -12.69 -12.64
C GLN A 411 7.14 -13.57 -13.70
N LYS A 412 6.72 -14.83 -13.79
CA LYS A 412 7.24 -15.82 -14.74
C LYS A 412 6.44 -15.91 -16.04
N LYS A 413 5.41 -15.07 -16.22
CA LYS A 413 4.52 -15.06 -17.39
C LYS A 413 3.90 -16.43 -17.66
N LEU A 414 3.39 -17.09 -16.62
CA LEU A 414 2.61 -18.32 -16.78
C LEU A 414 1.30 -18.02 -17.50
N THR A 415 0.90 -18.96 -18.34
CA THR A 415 -0.41 -18.96 -18.99
C THR A 415 -1.50 -19.50 -18.05
N ILE A 416 -2.75 -19.14 -18.32
CA ILE A 416 -3.90 -19.65 -17.58
C ILE A 416 -4.09 -21.17 -17.77
N GLN A 417 -3.62 -21.72 -18.90
CA GLN A 417 -3.59 -23.16 -19.14
C GLN A 417 -2.51 -23.87 -18.32
N GLU A 418 -1.32 -23.29 -18.17
CA GLU A 418 -0.29 -23.85 -17.28
C GLU A 418 -0.76 -23.85 -15.83
N LEU A 419 -1.46 -22.81 -15.38
CA LEU A 419 -2.08 -22.78 -14.05
C LEU A 419 -3.07 -23.95 -13.84
N ALA A 420 -3.73 -24.41 -14.89
CA ALA A 420 -4.70 -25.51 -14.82
C ALA A 420 -4.07 -26.86 -14.43
N VAL A 421 -2.76 -27.02 -14.68
CA VAL A 421 -2.06 -28.32 -14.58
C VAL A 421 -0.78 -28.26 -13.75
N VAL A 422 -0.34 -27.06 -13.33
CA VAL A 422 0.83 -26.92 -12.46
C VAL A 422 0.61 -27.71 -11.17
N ASP A 423 1.63 -28.48 -10.80
CA ASP A 423 1.63 -29.28 -9.59
C ASP A 423 1.48 -28.40 -8.34
N GLN A 424 0.62 -28.82 -7.43
CA GLN A 424 0.37 -28.14 -6.16
C GLN A 424 0.22 -29.20 -5.07
N VAL A 425 0.59 -28.82 -3.84
CA VAL A 425 0.55 -29.72 -2.70
C VAL A 425 -0.83 -30.35 -2.55
N SER A 426 -0.86 -31.66 -2.31
CA SER A 426 -2.08 -32.43 -2.06
C SER A 426 -1.99 -32.98 -0.64
N GLN A 427 -2.70 -32.34 0.31
CA GLN A 427 -2.85 -32.87 1.66
C GLN A 427 -4.13 -33.71 1.78
N SER A 428 -4.23 -34.53 2.83
CA SER A 428 -5.38 -35.42 3.07
C SER A 428 -6.72 -34.68 3.21
N THR A 429 -6.70 -33.38 3.48
CA THR A 429 -7.89 -32.54 3.61
C THR A 429 -8.18 -31.70 2.38
N ASP A 430 -7.32 -31.67 1.36
CA ASP A 430 -7.49 -30.81 0.19
C ASP A 430 -8.42 -31.44 -0.85
N GLN A 431 -9.07 -30.61 -1.65
CA GLN A 431 -9.70 -31.11 -2.88
C GLN A 431 -8.62 -31.61 -3.88
N SER A 432 -8.98 -32.58 -4.73
CA SER A 432 -8.03 -33.16 -5.71
C SER A 432 -7.44 -32.14 -6.70
N PHE A 433 -8.11 -31.01 -6.92
CA PHE A 433 -7.55 -29.85 -7.60
C PHE A 433 -7.66 -28.65 -6.68
N ASN A 434 -6.56 -27.92 -6.53
CA ASN A 434 -6.57 -26.65 -5.83
C ASN A 434 -7.45 -25.63 -6.58
N LEU A 435 -7.99 -24.66 -5.84
CA LEU A 435 -8.77 -23.55 -6.40
C LEU A 435 -8.06 -22.83 -7.56
N LEU A 436 -6.73 -22.66 -7.50
CA LEU A 436 -5.94 -22.08 -8.58
C LEU A 436 -6.02 -22.93 -9.86
N ASN A 437 -5.89 -24.26 -9.73
CA ASN A 437 -6.02 -25.16 -10.88
C ASN A 437 -7.45 -25.19 -11.43
N LEU A 438 -8.47 -25.13 -10.57
CA LEU A 438 -9.88 -25.05 -11.01
C LEU A 438 -10.12 -23.81 -11.87
N ALA A 439 -9.60 -22.64 -11.46
CA ALA A 439 -9.66 -21.42 -12.27
C ALA A 439 -8.99 -21.60 -13.64
N GLY A 440 -7.79 -22.17 -13.68
CA GLY A 440 -7.10 -22.49 -14.93
C GLY A 440 -7.91 -23.41 -15.85
N LYS A 441 -8.48 -24.49 -15.30
CA LYS A 441 -9.30 -25.46 -16.06
C LYS A 441 -10.57 -24.81 -16.64
N PHE A 442 -11.24 -23.97 -15.85
CA PHE A 442 -12.47 -23.30 -16.30
C PHE A 442 -12.18 -22.23 -17.35
N ALA A 443 -11.11 -21.45 -17.19
CA ALA A 443 -10.65 -20.51 -18.22
C ALA A 443 -10.24 -21.24 -19.51
N ALA A 444 -9.47 -22.32 -19.43
CA ALA A 444 -9.09 -23.11 -20.61
C ALA A 444 -10.31 -23.64 -21.39
N ASN A 445 -11.35 -24.09 -20.67
CA ASN A 445 -12.62 -24.50 -21.26
C ASN A 445 -13.37 -23.33 -21.91
N LYS A 446 -13.38 -22.15 -21.27
CA LYS A 446 -13.96 -20.91 -21.81
C LYS A 446 -13.28 -20.50 -23.11
N ILE A 447 -11.94 -20.50 -23.14
CA ILE A 447 -11.12 -20.23 -24.33
C ILE A 447 -11.47 -21.21 -25.46
N ARG A 448 -11.47 -22.52 -25.18
CA ARG A 448 -11.78 -23.56 -26.18
C ARG A 448 -13.17 -23.35 -26.80
N LYS A 449 -14.19 -23.07 -25.99
CA LYS A 449 -15.57 -22.80 -26.48
C LYS A 449 -15.61 -21.57 -27.38
N ASN A 450 -14.89 -20.51 -27.04
CA ASN A 450 -14.84 -19.29 -27.84
C ASN A 450 -14.13 -19.51 -29.18
N THR A 451 -13.05 -20.30 -29.21
CA THR A 451 -12.35 -20.67 -30.45
C THR A 451 -13.22 -21.51 -31.37
N MET A 452 -13.99 -22.47 -30.83
CA MET A 452 -14.92 -23.28 -31.64
C MET A 452 -16.08 -22.47 -32.22
N LYS A 453 -16.55 -21.40 -31.56
CA LYS A 453 -17.60 -20.52 -32.08
C LYS A 453 -17.13 -19.59 -33.22
N LYS A 454 -15.82 -19.38 -33.35
CA LYS A 454 -15.22 -18.53 -34.40
C LYS A 454 -14.83 -19.30 -35.66
N ARG A 455 -14.79 -20.63 -35.58
CA ARG A 455 -14.63 -21.56 -36.70
C ARG A 455 -16.01 -21.94 -37.21
#